data_AF-A0A7C1YPA8-F1
#
_entry.id   AF-A0A7C1YPA8-F1
#
_cell.length_a   1.000
_cell.length_b   1.000
_cell.length_c   1.000
_cell.angle_alpha   90.00
_cell.angle_beta   90.00
_cell.angle_gamma   90.00
#
_symmetry.space_group_name_H-M   'P 1'
#
loop_
_entity.id
_entity.type
_entity.pdbx_description
1 polymer ?
#
loop_
_entity_poly.entity_id
_entity_poly.type
_entity_poly.pdbx_seq_one_letter_code
_entity_poly.pdbx_strand_id
1 'polypeptide(L)'
;MKLFSNRNRRVDQGPYPLERLPRLSDPRARPPGLGAEVPPLPGERMRPGPVAAGPAFEVYADLFDQQVDGDVAPVAPIPDDPVERSRNLLAGLYFLDADMAGCSVVPPGAWREGPDAGPDHRFAVVIVSAFTRGDGRPGPGTEWVDGTRRAAAELRAAELAVITASYIRNLGFGARAHTPTRSGVDLGRLALQAGLARVTGGELRAPFLRRGFALSAVTTDMEVQPQAPLARRGRLTSLWERLDPRWLSGWGGTRAGWGRLEGEHRPLASGRYPMERIRRVDEPT
;
A
#
# COMPACT_ATOMS: atom_id res chain seq x y z
N MET A 1 -8.77 8.79 17.25
CA MET A 1 -8.55 10.23 17.50
C MET A 1 -7.06 10.48 17.40
N LYS A 2 -6.63 11.47 16.60
CA LYS A 2 -5.21 11.85 16.53
C LYS A 2 -4.89 12.73 17.74
N LEU A 3 -3.81 12.42 18.47
CA LEU A 3 -3.31 13.27 19.55
C LEU A 3 -2.59 14.51 19.03
N PHE A 4 -1.98 14.41 17.85
CA PHE A 4 -1.25 15.49 17.21
C PHE A 4 -1.88 15.85 15.87
N SER A 5 -1.97 17.16 15.60
CA SER A 5 -2.44 17.67 14.31
C SER A 5 -1.48 17.28 13.17
N ASN A 6 -2.03 17.05 11.99
CA ASN A 6 -1.29 16.84 10.74
C ASN A 6 -1.24 18.09 9.86
N ARG A 7 -1.61 19.28 10.35
CA ARG A 7 -1.65 20.52 9.55
C ARG A 7 -0.33 20.88 8.86
N ASN A 8 0.80 20.49 9.46
CA ASN A 8 2.15 20.74 8.93
C ASN A 8 2.76 19.52 8.23
N ARG A 9 2.02 18.41 8.11
CA ARG A 9 2.47 17.21 7.42
C ARG A 9 2.04 17.30 5.96
N ARG A 10 2.99 17.12 5.05
CA ARG A 10 2.68 17.11 3.62
C ARG A 10 1.92 15.83 3.26
N VAL A 11 0.95 15.95 2.36
CA VAL A 11 0.06 14.82 2.01
C VAL A 11 0.84 13.64 1.43
N ASP A 12 1.87 13.91 0.62
CA ASP A 12 2.75 12.89 0.01
C ASP A 12 3.60 12.10 1.03
N GLN A 13 3.65 12.51 2.30
CA GLN A 13 4.29 11.74 3.36
C GLN A 13 3.37 10.66 3.93
N GLY A 14 2.08 10.65 3.57
CA GLY A 14 1.12 9.63 3.97
C GLY A 14 0.86 9.56 5.49
N PRO A 15 0.11 8.55 5.94
CA PRO A 15 -0.28 8.43 7.35
C PRO A 15 0.81 7.82 8.24
N TYR A 16 1.84 7.17 7.69
CA TYR A 16 2.88 6.49 8.47
C TYR A 16 4.22 7.23 8.45
N PRO A 17 5.03 7.20 9.52
CA PRO A 17 6.31 7.92 9.61
C PRO A 17 7.44 7.23 8.82
N LEU A 18 7.24 6.97 7.52
CA LEU A 18 8.21 6.31 6.65
C LEU A 18 9.51 7.12 6.50
N GLU A 19 9.44 8.44 6.65
CA GLU A 19 10.59 9.34 6.60
C GLU A 19 11.59 9.14 7.75
N ARG A 20 11.17 8.47 8.85
CA ARG A 20 12.01 8.20 10.02
C ARG A 20 12.76 6.88 9.91
N LEU A 21 12.48 6.08 8.88
CA LEU A 21 13.13 4.81 8.66
C LEU A 21 14.45 5.04 7.91
N PRO A 22 15.56 4.40 8.34
CA PRO A 22 16.83 4.54 7.66
C PRO A 22 16.78 3.80 6.33
N ARG A 23 17.35 4.45 5.34
CA ARG A 23 17.43 3.97 3.97
C ARG A 23 18.90 3.82 3.58
N LEU A 24 19.14 3.05 2.53
CA LEU A 24 20.41 3.08 1.82
C LEU A 24 20.59 4.47 1.17
N SER A 25 21.83 4.83 0.85
CA SER A 25 22.14 6.10 0.19
C SER A 25 21.74 6.13 -1.28
N ASP A 26 21.85 5.00 -1.97
CA ASP A 26 21.56 4.88 -3.40
C ASP A 26 20.19 4.21 -3.64
N PRO A 27 19.27 4.87 -4.36
CA PRO A 27 18.00 4.28 -4.78
C PRO A 27 18.08 3.06 -5.69
N ARG A 28 19.24 2.81 -6.32
CA ARG A 28 19.50 1.62 -7.15
C ARG A 28 20.22 0.51 -6.40
N ALA A 29 20.60 0.73 -5.14
CA ALA A 29 21.27 -0.28 -4.35
C ALA A 29 20.41 -1.54 -4.21
N ARG A 30 21.07 -2.69 -4.17
CA ARG A 30 20.39 -3.97 -3.95
C ARG A 30 19.71 -3.98 -2.57
N PRO A 31 18.40 -4.24 -2.48
CA PRO A 31 17.71 -4.29 -1.20
C PRO A 31 18.28 -5.36 -0.26
N PRO A 32 18.48 -5.07 1.03
CA PRO A 32 19.00 -6.05 1.98
C PRO A 32 18.08 -7.26 2.14
N GLY A 33 18.66 -8.46 2.15
CA GLY A 33 17.92 -9.71 2.32
C GLY A 33 17.25 -10.24 1.04
N LEU A 34 17.37 -9.54 -0.09
CA LEU A 34 16.93 -10.05 -1.39
C LEU A 34 17.84 -11.19 -1.85
N GLY A 35 17.30 -12.41 -1.88
CA GLY A 35 17.96 -13.62 -2.40
C GLY A 35 17.85 -13.74 -3.92
N ALA A 36 17.88 -14.97 -4.42
CA ALA A 36 17.51 -15.29 -5.82
C ALA A 36 16.00 -15.12 -6.04
N GLU A 37 15.21 -15.57 -5.06
CA GLU A 37 13.77 -15.41 -5.04
C GLU A 37 13.34 -14.35 -4.01
N VAL A 38 12.21 -13.71 -4.29
CA VAL A 38 11.58 -12.76 -3.37
C VAL A 38 10.75 -13.54 -2.36
N PRO A 39 10.97 -13.32 -1.05
CA PRO A 39 10.17 -13.96 -0.02
C PRO A 39 8.67 -13.67 -0.17
N PRO A 40 7.78 -14.58 0.26
CA PRO A 40 6.34 -14.38 0.11
C PRO A 40 5.82 -13.19 0.93
N LEU A 41 4.71 -12.64 0.46
CA LEU A 41 3.87 -11.73 1.22
C LEU A 41 3.24 -12.45 2.43
N PRO A 42 2.92 -11.73 3.51
CA PRO A 42 2.23 -12.32 4.65
C PRO A 42 0.83 -12.79 4.23
N GLY A 43 0.52 -14.05 4.47
CA GLY A 43 -0.79 -14.63 4.17
C GLY A 43 -1.89 -14.21 5.14
N GLU A 44 -3.15 -14.27 4.69
CA GLU A 44 -4.30 -14.30 5.59
C GLU A 44 -4.26 -15.62 6.38
N ARG A 45 -4.47 -15.53 7.69
CA ARG A 45 -4.33 -16.66 8.62
C ARG A 45 -5.60 -17.50 8.71
N MET A 46 -6.75 -16.86 8.53
CA MET A 46 -8.04 -17.52 8.53
C MET A 46 -8.32 -18.13 7.17
N ARG A 47 -9.05 -19.25 7.14
CA ARG A 47 -9.56 -19.82 5.89
C ARG A 47 -10.97 -19.30 5.65
N PRO A 48 -11.33 -18.93 4.40
CA PRO A 48 -12.68 -18.53 4.08
C PRO A 48 -13.66 -19.70 4.29
N GLY A 49 -14.83 -19.40 4.86
CA GLY A 49 -15.95 -20.33 4.94
C GLY A 49 -16.79 -20.36 3.65
N PRO A 50 -17.86 -21.16 3.60
CA PRO A 50 -18.69 -21.33 2.40
C PRO A 50 -19.45 -20.07 1.98
N VAL A 51 -19.68 -19.14 2.92
CA VAL A 51 -20.39 -17.87 2.70
C VAL A 51 -19.45 -16.66 2.68
N ALA A 52 -18.15 -16.91 2.56
CA ALA A 52 -17.14 -15.85 2.52
C ALA A 52 -17.35 -14.93 1.30
N ALA A 53 -17.09 -13.64 1.47
CA ALA A 53 -17.24 -12.63 0.42
C ALA A 53 -16.17 -12.68 -0.69
N GLY A 54 -15.13 -13.51 -0.53
CA GLY A 54 -14.00 -13.61 -1.45
C GLY A 54 -14.39 -13.75 -2.92
N PRO A 55 -15.27 -14.71 -3.29
CA PRO A 55 -15.72 -14.88 -4.67
C PRO A 55 -16.41 -13.64 -5.27
N ALA A 56 -17.08 -12.82 -4.45
CA ALA A 56 -17.69 -11.59 -4.93
C ALA A 56 -16.64 -10.53 -5.32
N PHE A 57 -15.41 -10.61 -4.82
CA PHE A 57 -14.32 -9.69 -5.19
C PHE A 57 -13.70 -10.04 -6.55
N GLU A 58 -13.80 -11.29 -7.01
CA GLU A 58 -13.20 -11.74 -8.28
C GLU A 58 -13.77 -10.97 -9.47
N VAL A 59 -15.07 -10.70 -9.50
CA VAL A 59 -15.73 -9.90 -10.55
C VAL A 59 -15.11 -8.50 -10.68
N TYR A 60 -14.75 -7.88 -9.54
CA TYR A 60 -14.12 -6.56 -9.55
C TYR A 60 -12.62 -6.64 -9.89
N ALA A 61 -11.94 -7.71 -9.47
CA ALA A 61 -10.56 -7.95 -9.85
C ALA A 61 -10.45 -8.11 -11.38
N ASP A 62 -11.35 -8.88 -11.99
CA ASP A 62 -11.43 -9.06 -13.44
C ASP A 62 -11.71 -7.74 -14.17
N LEU A 63 -12.58 -6.89 -13.61
CA LEU A 63 -12.85 -5.56 -14.15
C LEU A 63 -11.61 -4.67 -14.13
N PHE A 64 -10.84 -4.68 -13.04
CA PHE A 64 -9.60 -3.91 -12.93
C PHE A 64 -8.50 -4.47 -13.83
N ASP A 65 -8.40 -5.79 -13.98
CA ASP A 65 -7.43 -6.45 -14.85
C ASP A 65 -7.62 -6.09 -16.34
N GLN A 66 -8.84 -5.74 -16.75
CA GLN A 66 -9.12 -5.21 -18.08
C GLN A 66 -8.59 -3.79 -18.31
N GLN A 67 -8.32 -3.04 -17.25
CA GLN A 67 -7.97 -1.62 -17.29
C GLN A 67 -6.48 -1.36 -16.97
N VAL A 68 -5.66 -2.42 -16.95
CA VAL A 68 -4.24 -2.32 -16.58
C VAL A 68 -3.42 -1.48 -17.56
N ASP A 69 -3.88 -1.34 -18.79
CA ASP A 69 -3.20 -0.60 -19.86
C ASP A 69 -4.22 0.22 -20.67
N GLY A 70 -3.75 1.03 -21.60
CA GLY A 70 -4.63 1.80 -22.49
C GLY A 70 -3.89 2.88 -23.26
N ASP A 71 -4.65 3.71 -23.96
CA ASP A 71 -4.10 4.79 -24.78
C ASP A 71 -3.40 5.86 -23.94
N VAL A 72 -2.35 6.45 -24.52
CA VAL A 72 -1.59 7.56 -23.94
C VAL A 72 -2.04 8.86 -24.61
N ALA A 73 -2.40 9.85 -23.81
CA ALA A 73 -2.83 11.16 -24.29
C ALA A 73 -1.64 12.00 -24.81
N PRO A 74 -1.88 13.12 -25.51
CA PRO A 74 -0.83 14.12 -25.71
C PRO A 74 -0.30 14.64 -24.36
N VAL A 75 0.98 15.01 -24.33
CA VAL A 75 1.66 15.49 -23.11
C VAL A 75 0.94 16.69 -22.53
N ALA A 76 0.55 16.59 -21.26
CA ALA A 76 -0.11 17.65 -20.50
C ALA A 76 0.91 18.71 -20.02
N PRO A 77 0.47 19.97 -19.77
CA PRO A 77 1.34 21.03 -19.25
C PRO A 77 1.62 20.85 -17.76
N ILE A 78 2.36 19.80 -17.40
CA ILE A 78 2.76 19.49 -16.01
C ILE A 78 4.21 19.91 -15.73
N PRO A 79 4.60 20.11 -14.46
CA PRO A 79 5.99 20.38 -14.08
C PRO A 79 6.96 19.29 -14.55
N ASP A 80 8.19 19.67 -14.90
CA ASP A 80 9.25 18.74 -15.29
C ASP A 80 10.03 18.16 -14.10
N ASP A 81 9.95 18.78 -12.92
CA ASP A 81 10.68 18.33 -11.74
C ASP A 81 10.19 16.93 -11.30
N PRO A 82 11.04 15.88 -11.36
CA PRO A 82 10.65 14.53 -10.96
C PRO A 82 10.34 14.43 -9.47
N VAL A 83 10.85 15.35 -8.65
CA VAL A 83 10.49 15.44 -7.23
C VAL A 83 9.05 15.91 -7.07
N GLU A 84 8.62 16.91 -7.84
CA GLU A 84 7.24 17.40 -7.82
C GLU A 84 6.26 16.36 -8.36
N ARG A 85 6.60 15.68 -9.48
CA ARG A 85 5.81 14.56 -10.02
C ARG A 85 5.62 13.45 -9.00
N SER A 86 6.70 12.98 -8.37
CA SER A 86 6.61 11.98 -7.30
C SER A 86 5.69 12.42 -6.18
N ARG A 87 5.80 13.67 -5.72
CA ARG A 87 4.97 14.20 -4.63
C ARG A 87 3.49 14.22 -5.02
N ASN A 88 3.18 14.64 -6.24
CA ASN A 88 1.81 14.64 -6.76
C ASN A 88 1.22 13.22 -6.79
N LEU A 89 1.94 12.26 -7.37
CA LEU A 89 1.49 10.86 -7.47
C LEU A 89 1.28 10.23 -6.10
N LEU A 90 2.24 10.42 -5.18
CA LEU A 90 2.13 9.88 -3.82
C LEU A 90 0.98 10.55 -3.06
N ALA A 91 0.80 11.88 -3.20
CA ALA A 91 -0.33 12.58 -2.59
C ALA A 91 -1.68 12.09 -3.15
N GLY A 92 -1.77 11.85 -4.45
CA GLY A 92 -2.96 11.29 -5.10
C GLY A 92 -3.30 9.88 -4.59
N LEU A 93 -2.29 9.02 -4.43
CA LEU A 93 -2.48 7.69 -3.84
C LEU A 93 -2.96 7.75 -2.38
N TYR A 94 -2.40 8.65 -1.57
CA TYR A 94 -2.88 8.84 -0.19
C TYR A 94 -4.26 9.48 -0.12
N PHE A 95 -4.62 10.32 -1.10
CA PHE A 95 -5.98 10.85 -1.25
C PHE A 95 -6.99 9.73 -1.57
N LEU A 96 -6.58 8.72 -2.34
CA LEU A 96 -7.37 7.53 -2.66
C LEU A 96 -7.25 6.41 -1.60
N ASP A 97 -6.80 6.74 -0.38
CA ASP A 97 -6.69 5.81 0.76
C ASP A 97 -5.65 4.68 0.61
N ALA A 98 -4.55 4.89 -0.14
CA ALA A 98 -3.39 3.99 -0.04
C ALA A 98 -2.82 3.98 1.40
N ASP A 99 -2.49 2.80 1.95
CA ASP A 99 -1.84 2.73 3.27
C ASP A 99 -0.38 3.20 3.17
N MET A 100 0.35 2.77 2.15
CA MET A 100 1.68 3.28 1.82
C MET A 100 1.88 3.35 0.31
N ALA A 101 2.67 4.33 -0.13
CA ALA A 101 3.09 4.45 -1.50
C ALA A 101 4.54 4.94 -1.58
N GLY A 102 5.23 4.58 -2.66
CA GLY A 102 6.63 4.96 -2.89
C GLY A 102 7.04 4.79 -4.34
N CYS A 103 7.98 5.60 -4.80
CA CYS A 103 8.53 5.50 -6.15
C CYS A 103 9.85 4.72 -6.12
N SER A 104 10.14 3.95 -7.17
CA SER A 104 11.42 3.26 -7.35
C SER A 104 11.87 3.28 -8.80
N VAL A 105 13.13 2.92 -9.05
CA VAL A 105 13.51 2.36 -10.35
C VAL A 105 12.94 0.95 -10.48
N VAL A 106 12.76 0.47 -11.71
CA VAL A 106 12.49 -0.95 -11.98
C VAL A 106 13.85 -1.64 -12.13
N PRO A 107 14.28 -2.51 -11.19
CA PRO A 107 15.53 -3.23 -11.34
C PRO A 107 15.37 -4.33 -12.40
N PRO A 108 16.40 -4.67 -13.20
CA PRO A 108 16.27 -5.64 -14.30
C PRO A 108 15.64 -6.98 -13.91
N GLY A 109 16.01 -7.53 -12.74
CA GLY A 109 15.44 -8.78 -12.27
C GLY A 109 14.06 -8.68 -11.62
N ALA A 110 13.38 -7.54 -11.69
CA ALA A 110 11.95 -7.43 -11.34
C ALA A 110 11.05 -7.82 -12.51
N TRP A 111 11.51 -7.74 -13.76
CA TRP A 111 10.71 -8.15 -14.90
C TRP A 111 10.49 -9.66 -14.91
N ARG A 112 9.27 -10.05 -15.31
CA ARG A 112 8.86 -11.44 -15.50
C ARG A 112 8.57 -11.66 -16.99
N GLU A 113 9.01 -12.81 -17.49
CA GLU A 113 8.61 -13.27 -18.81
C GLU A 113 7.15 -13.79 -18.76
N GLY A 114 6.44 -13.71 -19.87
CA GLY A 114 5.09 -14.25 -20.00
C GLY A 114 4.08 -13.27 -20.61
N PRO A 115 2.79 -13.67 -20.65
CA PRO A 115 1.73 -12.92 -21.35
C PRO A 115 1.44 -11.54 -20.73
N ASP A 116 1.79 -11.35 -19.46
CA ASP A 116 1.59 -10.07 -18.75
C ASP A 116 2.80 -9.16 -18.80
N ALA A 117 3.88 -9.56 -19.50
CA ALA A 117 5.03 -8.71 -19.74
C ALA A 117 4.58 -7.36 -20.32
N GLY A 118 5.06 -6.28 -19.73
CA GLY A 118 4.75 -4.92 -20.14
C GLY A 118 5.93 -4.30 -20.91
N PRO A 119 5.76 -3.05 -21.38
CA PRO A 119 6.89 -2.25 -21.87
C PRO A 119 7.97 -2.11 -20.79
N ASP A 120 9.25 -2.04 -21.20
CA ASP A 120 10.40 -1.89 -20.30
C ASP A 120 10.51 -0.46 -19.75
N HIS A 121 9.58 -0.14 -18.85
CA HIS A 121 9.51 1.12 -18.14
C HIS A 121 10.60 1.24 -17.07
N ARG A 122 11.22 2.42 -17.00
CA ARG A 122 12.34 2.68 -16.09
C ARG A 122 11.93 2.89 -14.63
N PHE A 123 10.72 3.41 -14.41
CA PHE A 123 10.25 3.81 -13.09
C PHE A 123 9.03 3.01 -12.65
N ALA A 124 8.83 2.91 -11.33
CA ALA A 124 7.64 2.34 -10.75
C ALA A 124 7.10 3.22 -9.61
N VAL A 125 5.77 3.24 -9.49
CA VAL A 125 5.03 3.69 -8.31
C VAL A 125 4.43 2.46 -7.64
N VAL A 126 4.87 2.17 -6.42
CA VAL A 126 4.48 0.96 -5.68
C VAL A 126 3.43 1.33 -4.64
N ILE A 127 2.39 0.52 -4.54
CA ILE A 127 1.21 0.74 -3.70
C ILE A 127 1.10 -0.42 -2.70
N VAL A 128 0.86 -0.08 -1.44
CA VAL A 128 0.61 -1.02 -0.35
C VAL A 128 -0.78 -0.78 0.19
N SER A 129 -1.59 -1.84 0.25
CA SER A 129 -2.88 -1.86 0.94
C SER A 129 -2.80 -2.81 2.13
N ALA A 130 -3.10 -2.34 3.33
CA ALA A 130 -3.04 -3.14 4.54
C ALA A 130 -4.25 -4.08 4.65
N PHE A 131 -4.07 -5.22 5.32
CA PHE A 131 -5.21 -6.03 5.71
C PHE A 131 -6.05 -5.28 6.74
N THR A 132 -7.36 -5.30 6.53
CA THR A 132 -8.32 -4.73 7.47
C THR A 132 -8.24 -5.44 8.82
N ARG A 133 -8.73 -4.78 9.88
CA ARG A 133 -8.80 -5.43 11.19
C ARG A 133 -9.92 -6.48 11.18
N GLY A 134 -9.67 -7.63 11.80
CA GLY A 134 -10.73 -8.53 12.22
C GLY A 134 -11.32 -8.11 13.57
N ASP A 135 -12.47 -8.67 13.92
CA ASP A 135 -13.05 -8.53 15.26
C ASP A 135 -12.43 -9.47 16.29
N GLY A 136 -11.71 -10.50 15.84
CA GLY A 136 -11.03 -11.47 16.71
C GLY A 136 -11.98 -12.28 17.60
N ARG A 137 -13.29 -12.12 17.43
CA ARG A 137 -14.36 -12.83 18.13
C ARG A 137 -15.45 -13.14 17.11
N PRO A 138 -16.05 -14.35 17.15
CA PRO A 138 -17.21 -14.67 16.34
C PRO A 138 -18.34 -13.68 16.59
N GLY A 139 -19.05 -13.30 15.54
CA GLY A 139 -20.16 -12.36 15.60
C GLY A 139 -20.91 -12.28 14.26
N PRO A 140 -21.98 -11.50 14.18
CA PRO A 140 -22.73 -11.32 12.94
C PRO A 140 -21.80 -10.88 11.80
N GLY A 141 -21.81 -11.62 10.68
CA GLY A 141 -21.02 -11.32 9.48
C GLY A 141 -19.54 -11.71 9.55
N THR A 142 -19.03 -12.27 10.66
CA THR A 142 -17.61 -12.67 10.71
C THR A 142 -17.29 -13.78 9.72
N GLU A 143 -18.21 -14.72 9.49
CA GLU A 143 -18.07 -15.78 8.48
C GLU A 143 -17.97 -15.27 7.04
N TRP A 144 -18.46 -14.06 6.75
CA TRP A 144 -18.38 -13.45 5.42
C TRP A 144 -17.02 -12.78 5.19
N VAL A 145 -16.37 -12.31 6.25
CA VAL A 145 -15.14 -11.49 6.19
C VAL A 145 -13.88 -12.28 6.56
N ASP A 146 -13.99 -13.26 7.45
CA ASP A 146 -12.85 -14.07 7.85
C ASP A 146 -12.33 -14.88 6.66
N GLY A 147 -11.01 -14.82 6.45
CA GLY A 147 -10.36 -15.46 5.31
C GLY A 147 -10.35 -14.65 4.01
N THR A 148 -10.98 -13.47 3.96
CA THR A 148 -11.09 -12.67 2.73
C THR A 148 -10.28 -11.36 2.74
N ARG A 149 -9.59 -11.02 3.83
CA ARG A 149 -8.89 -9.73 3.98
C ARG A 149 -7.76 -9.54 2.97
N ARG A 150 -7.10 -10.64 2.58
CA ARG A 150 -6.10 -10.61 1.53
C ARG A 150 -6.71 -10.19 0.20
N ALA A 151 -7.76 -10.88 -0.24
CA ALA A 151 -8.48 -10.57 -1.47
C ALA A 151 -9.04 -9.13 -1.45
N ALA A 152 -9.58 -8.68 -0.32
CA ALA A 152 -10.06 -7.29 -0.19
C ALA A 152 -8.93 -6.25 -0.33
N ALA A 153 -7.75 -6.51 0.24
CA ALA A 153 -6.60 -5.62 0.13
C ALA A 153 -5.97 -5.67 -1.28
N GLU A 154 -5.94 -6.85 -1.91
CA GLU A 154 -5.52 -7.05 -3.30
C GLU A 154 -6.42 -6.27 -4.26
N LEU A 155 -7.73 -6.33 -4.06
CA LEU A 155 -8.71 -5.56 -4.84
C LEU A 155 -8.48 -4.06 -4.73
N ARG A 156 -8.28 -3.55 -3.51
CA ARG A 156 -7.98 -2.13 -3.27
C ARG A 156 -6.66 -1.71 -3.92
N ALA A 157 -5.62 -2.54 -3.82
CA ALA A 157 -4.34 -2.24 -4.44
C ALA A 157 -4.44 -2.19 -5.98
N ALA A 158 -5.21 -3.11 -6.58
CA ALA A 158 -5.47 -3.14 -8.02
C ALA A 158 -6.22 -1.90 -8.51
N GLU A 159 -7.30 -1.51 -7.81
CA GLU A 159 -8.06 -0.28 -8.07
C GLU A 159 -7.14 0.94 -8.14
N LEU A 160 -6.29 1.11 -7.12
CA LEU A 160 -5.36 2.23 -7.04
C LEU A 160 -4.32 2.23 -8.16
N ALA A 161 -3.80 1.06 -8.53
CA ALA A 161 -2.82 0.93 -9.59
C ALA A 161 -3.44 1.29 -10.95
N VAL A 162 -4.64 0.81 -11.24
CA VAL A 162 -5.36 1.11 -12.49
C VAL A 162 -5.67 2.59 -12.61
N ILE A 163 -6.23 3.21 -11.57
CA ILE A 163 -6.53 4.65 -11.56
C ILE A 163 -5.26 5.47 -11.75
N THR A 164 -4.18 5.10 -11.06
CA THR A 164 -2.89 5.81 -11.15
C THR A 164 -2.25 5.65 -12.53
N ALA A 165 -2.28 4.45 -13.12
CA ALA A 165 -1.76 4.22 -14.45
C ALA A 165 -2.53 5.02 -15.51
N SER A 166 -3.87 4.99 -15.44
CA SER A 166 -4.73 5.80 -16.32
C SER A 166 -4.47 7.31 -16.15
N TYR A 167 -4.31 7.78 -14.91
CA TYR A 167 -3.94 9.17 -14.64
C TYR A 167 -2.63 9.55 -15.33
N ILE A 168 -1.58 8.73 -15.19
CA ILE A 168 -0.28 8.99 -15.83
C ILE A 168 -0.39 8.99 -17.36
N ARG A 169 -1.15 8.05 -17.94
CA ARG A 169 -1.42 8.02 -19.38
C ARG A 169 -2.17 9.27 -19.88
N ASN A 170 -3.10 9.79 -19.08
CA ASN A 170 -3.80 11.04 -19.38
C ASN A 170 -2.90 12.29 -19.25
N LEU A 171 -1.77 12.19 -18.57
CA LEU A 171 -0.72 13.21 -18.58
C LEU A 171 0.24 13.09 -19.78
N GLY A 172 0.08 12.03 -20.58
CA GLY A 172 0.83 11.77 -21.81
C GLY A 172 2.10 10.95 -21.65
N PHE A 173 2.17 10.12 -20.61
CA PHE A 173 3.29 9.22 -20.36
C PHE A 173 2.85 7.75 -20.44
N GLY A 174 3.71 6.89 -20.97
CA GLY A 174 3.49 5.45 -20.94
C GLY A 174 3.39 4.96 -19.50
N ALA A 175 2.29 4.27 -19.17
CA ALA A 175 2.11 3.70 -17.84
C ALA A 175 1.22 2.46 -17.87
N ARG A 176 1.63 1.43 -17.13
CA ARG A 176 0.91 0.15 -17.01
C ARG A 176 0.75 -0.22 -15.55
N ALA A 177 -0.46 -0.58 -15.16
CA ALA A 177 -0.74 -1.13 -13.84
C ALA A 177 -0.34 -2.61 -13.78
N HIS A 178 0.06 -3.02 -12.59
CA HIS A 178 0.43 -4.37 -12.23
C HIS A 178 -0.37 -4.75 -10.99
N THR A 179 -1.38 -5.60 -11.21
CA THR A 179 -2.30 -6.07 -10.17
C THR A 179 -1.78 -7.39 -9.57
N PRO A 180 -2.37 -7.89 -8.48
CA PRO A 180 -1.96 -9.16 -7.87
C PRO A 180 -2.14 -10.37 -8.80
N THR A 181 -3.13 -10.30 -9.68
CA THR A 181 -3.51 -11.36 -10.64
C THR A 181 -2.87 -11.16 -12.01
N ARG A 182 -2.54 -9.92 -12.38
CA ARG A 182 -2.00 -9.56 -13.70
C ARG A 182 -0.77 -8.67 -13.58
N SER A 183 0.43 -9.26 -13.67
CA SER A 183 1.68 -8.51 -13.50
C SER A 183 2.87 -9.09 -14.28
N GLY A 184 3.43 -8.26 -15.16
CA GLY A 184 4.76 -8.48 -15.77
C GLY A 184 5.96 -8.16 -14.87
N VAL A 185 5.76 -7.82 -13.59
CA VAL A 185 6.83 -7.54 -12.63
C VAL A 185 6.66 -8.26 -11.30
N ASP A 186 7.76 -8.48 -10.59
CA ASP A 186 7.75 -8.93 -9.21
C ASP A 186 7.44 -7.76 -8.26
N LEU A 187 6.17 -7.70 -7.83
CA LEU A 187 5.67 -6.67 -6.93
C LEU A 187 6.44 -6.62 -5.60
N GLY A 188 6.86 -7.77 -5.06
CA GLY A 188 7.62 -7.83 -3.83
C GLY A 188 9.02 -7.25 -3.99
N ARG A 189 9.67 -7.49 -5.12
CA ARG A 189 10.96 -6.88 -5.47
C ARG A 189 10.85 -5.37 -5.59
N LEU A 190 9.78 -4.87 -6.23
CA LEU A 190 9.53 -3.43 -6.32
C LEU A 190 9.26 -2.81 -4.94
N ALA A 191 8.50 -3.47 -4.07
CA ALA A 191 8.25 -2.99 -2.70
C ALA A 191 9.53 -2.91 -1.85
N LEU A 192 10.45 -3.87 -2.03
CA LEU A 192 11.79 -3.79 -1.44
C LEU A 192 12.60 -2.62 -2.03
N GLN A 193 12.55 -2.42 -3.35
CA GLN A 193 13.28 -1.36 -4.04
C GLN A 193 12.80 0.05 -3.63
N ALA A 194 11.48 0.27 -3.55
CA ALA A 194 10.86 1.52 -3.08
C ALA A 194 11.09 1.77 -1.57
N GLY A 195 11.62 0.78 -0.85
CA GLY A 195 11.78 0.85 0.60
C GLY A 195 10.45 0.93 1.35
N LEU A 196 9.45 0.19 0.87
CA LEU A 196 8.15 0.01 1.52
C LEU A 196 8.07 -1.32 2.29
N ALA A 197 8.94 -2.27 1.96
CA ALA A 197 9.02 -3.57 2.62
C ALA A 197 10.46 -3.92 3.02
N ARG A 198 10.59 -4.92 3.90
CA ARG A 198 11.85 -5.58 4.27
C ARG A 198 11.65 -7.08 4.30
N VAL A 199 12.73 -7.82 4.06
CA VAL A 199 12.77 -9.25 4.36
C VAL A 199 13.03 -9.45 5.85
N THR A 200 12.15 -10.16 6.55
CA THR A 200 12.31 -10.49 7.97
C THR A 200 11.78 -11.89 8.25
N GLY A 201 12.66 -12.79 8.70
CA GLY A 201 12.25 -14.16 9.05
C GLY A 201 11.72 -14.97 7.88
N GLY A 202 12.21 -14.73 6.65
CA GLY A 202 11.76 -15.44 5.45
C GLY A 202 10.46 -14.92 4.84
N GLU A 203 9.96 -13.77 5.27
CA GLU A 203 8.74 -13.14 4.73
C GLU A 203 8.99 -11.66 4.43
N LEU A 204 8.21 -11.10 3.50
CA LEU A 204 8.12 -9.66 3.33
C LEU A 204 7.29 -9.03 4.45
N ARG A 205 7.78 -7.92 5.00
CA ARG A 205 7.08 -7.13 6.01
C ARG A 205 7.15 -5.65 5.67
N ALA A 206 5.99 -5.02 5.55
CA ALA A 206 5.88 -3.57 5.54
C ALA A 206 6.03 -3.05 6.98
N PRO A 207 6.85 -2.00 7.21
CA PRO A 207 6.91 -1.34 8.52
C PRO A 207 5.53 -0.92 9.00
N PHE A 208 5.32 -0.85 10.32
CA PHE A 208 4.05 -0.40 10.96
C PHE A 208 2.81 -1.28 10.72
N LEU A 209 2.75 -2.07 9.64
CA LEU A 209 1.64 -2.97 9.33
C LEU A 209 1.84 -4.33 10.02
N ARG A 210 0.97 -4.65 10.98
CA ARG A 210 1.07 -5.87 11.79
C ARG A 210 0.26 -7.06 11.24
N ARG A 211 -0.79 -6.77 10.48
CA ARG A 211 -1.82 -7.75 10.08
C ARG A 211 -1.55 -8.43 8.73
N GLY A 212 -0.73 -7.80 7.89
CA GLY A 212 -0.51 -8.21 6.51
C GLY A 212 -0.84 -7.07 5.56
N PHE A 213 -0.50 -7.26 4.29
CA PHE A 213 -0.70 -6.26 3.24
C PHE A 213 -0.69 -6.95 1.87
N ALA A 214 -1.30 -6.28 0.90
CA ALA A 214 -1.23 -6.57 -0.51
C ALA A 214 -0.41 -5.51 -1.24
N LEU A 215 0.03 -5.85 -2.44
CA LEU A 215 0.83 -4.98 -3.29
C LEU A 215 0.18 -4.84 -4.67
N SER A 216 0.39 -3.67 -5.26
CA SER A 216 0.25 -3.45 -6.71
C SER A 216 1.25 -2.37 -7.10
N ALA A 217 1.49 -2.20 -8.38
CA ALA A 217 2.43 -1.19 -8.87
C ALA A 217 1.95 -0.59 -10.19
N VAL A 218 2.50 0.56 -10.51
CA VAL A 218 2.43 1.14 -11.86
C VAL A 218 3.84 1.29 -12.36
N THR A 219 4.17 0.71 -13.51
CA THR A 219 5.42 1.01 -14.20
C THR A 219 5.17 2.13 -15.19
N THR A 220 6.15 3.01 -15.39
CA THR A 220 6.01 4.18 -16.29
C THR A 220 7.34 4.67 -16.85
N ASP A 221 7.27 5.34 -18.01
CA ASP A 221 8.36 6.14 -18.57
C ASP A 221 8.43 7.57 -18.00
N MET A 222 7.39 8.02 -17.29
CA MET A 222 7.36 9.31 -16.61
C MET A 222 8.47 9.36 -15.55
N GLU A 223 9.36 10.33 -15.67
CA GLU A 223 10.43 10.51 -14.70
C GLU A 223 9.87 10.91 -13.33
N VAL A 224 10.24 10.13 -12.31
CA VAL A 224 9.86 10.30 -10.91
C VAL A 224 11.10 10.15 -10.04
N GLN A 225 11.18 10.88 -8.94
CA GLN A 225 12.25 10.74 -7.95
C GLN A 225 12.12 9.39 -7.22
N PRO A 226 13.05 8.44 -7.41
CA PRO A 226 13.03 7.16 -6.71
C PRO A 226 13.41 7.32 -5.24
N GLN A 227 12.77 6.53 -4.39
CA GLN A 227 13.15 6.36 -3.00
C GLN A 227 14.17 5.23 -2.85
N ALA A 228 14.99 5.30 -1.80
CA ALA A 228 15.98 4.26 -1.54
C ALA A 228 15.44 3.11 -0.68
N PRO A 229 15.92 1.86 -0.92
CA PRO A 229 15.55 0.71 -0.11
C PRO A 229 15.82 0.94 1.38
N LEU A 230 15.05 0.27 2.22
CA LEU A 230 15.26 0.32 3.67
C LEU A 230 16.59 -0.36 4.04
N ALA A 231 17.37 0.25 4.92
CA ALA A 231 18.64 -0.32 5.38
C ALA A 231 18.42 -1.62 6.19
N ARG A 232 19.43 -2.50 6.27
CA ARG A 232 19.37 -3.67 7.17
C ARG A 232 19.32 -3.20 8.61
N ARG A 233 18.54 -3.89 9.45
CA ARG A 233 18.53 -3.64 10.90
C ARG A 233 18.67 -4.90 11.72
N GLY A 234 19.35 -4.76 12.85
CA GLY A 234 19.45 -5.80 13.88
C GLY A 234 18.13 -5.96 14.64
N ARG A 235 18.01 -7.07 15.37
CA ARG A 235 16.81 -7.41 16.15
C ARG A 235 16.46 -6.36 17.22
N LEU A 236 17.47 -5.75 17.84
CA LEU A 236 17.27 -4.73 18.87
C LEU A 236 16.63 -3.47 18.27
N THR A 237 17.16 -2.99 17.13
CA THR A 237 16.66 -1.77 16.48
C THR A 237 15.24 -1.94 15.94
N SER A 238 14.89 -3.12 15.43
CA SER A 238 13.52 -3.39 14.98
C SER A 238 12.53 -3.46 16.14
N LEU A 239 12.96 -3.88 17.35
CA LEU A 239 12.16 -3.78 18.56
C LEU A 239 11.94 -2.31 18.96
N TRP A 240 13.00 -1.49 18.95
CA TRP A 240 12.90 -0.06 19.26
C TRP A 240 11.96 0.70 18.32
N GLU A 241 11.93 0.38 17.02
CA GLU A 241 10.96 0.96 16.08
C GLU A 241 9.51 0.62 16.46
N ARG A 242 9.25 -0.63 16.87
CA ARG A 242 7.90 -1.06 17.28
C ARG A 242 7.45 -0.40 18.58
N LEU A 243 8.41 0.01 19.39
CA LEU A 243 8.20 0.67 20.68
C LEU A 243 8.43 2.18 20.59
N ASP A 244 8.66 2.75 19.39
CA ASP A 244 8.97 4.16 19.23
C ASP A 244 7.81 5.01 19.79
N PRO A 245 8.01 5.76 20.89
CA PRO A 245 6.96 6.55 21.52
C PRO A 245 6.35 7.57 20.56
N ARG A 246 7.15 8.07 19.60
CA ARG A 246 6.69 9.02 18.59
C ARG A 246 5.69 8.38 17.64
N TRP A 247 5.94 7.15 17.19
CA TRP A 247 4.98 6.40 16.38
C TRP A 247 3.77 5.96 17.20
N LEU A 248 3.96 5.44 18.40
CA LEU A 248 2.88 4.95 19.26
C LEU A 248 1.85 6.05 19.57
N SER A 249 2.30 7.29 19.78
CA SER A 249 1.44 8.46 20.06
C SER A 249 0.94 9.18 18.81
N GLY A 250 1.46 8.88 17.62
CA GLY A 250 1.14 9.60 16.38
C GLY A 250 1.81 10.98 16.26
N TRP A 251 2.97 11.16 16.90
CA TRP A 251 3.73 12.42 16.86
C TRP A 251 4.10 12.80 15.42
N GLY A 252 3.88 14.08 15.08
CA GLY A 252 4.02 14.59 13.72
C GLY A 252 2.77 14.41 12.84
N GLY A 253 1.62 14.09 13.44
CA GLY A 253 0.33 13.98 12.73
C GLY A 253 0.11 12.65 12.01
N THR A 254 0.93 11.65 12.32
CA THR A 254 0.85 10.30 11.76
C THR A 254 -0.26 9.49 12.44
N ARG A 255 -0.62 8.36 11.83
CA ARG A 255 -1.42 7.32 12.46
C ARG A 255 -0.72 6.83 13.73
N ALA A 256 -1.49 6.62 14.80
CA ALA A 256 -0.94 6.15 16.06
C ALA A 256 -0.68 4.63 16.00
N GLY A 257 0.51 4.20 16.43
CA GLY A 257 0.84 2.79 16.56
C GLY A 257 0.10 2.07 17.70
N TRP A 258 -0.44 2.83 18.65
CA TRP A 258 -1.29 2.30 19.72
C TRP A 258 -2.74 2.13 19.23
N GLY A 259 -3.15 0.87 19.02
CA GLY A 259 -4.45 0.54 18.43
C GLY A 259 -5.67 1.14 19.16
N ARG A 260 -5.58 1.42 20.47
CA ARG A 260 -6.69 2.06 21.19
C ARG A 260 -6.99 3.47 20.67
N LEU A 261 -5.96 4.24 20.30
CA LEU A 261 -6.12 5.58 19.70
C LEU A 261 -6.74 5.53 18.30
N GLU A 262 -6.53 4.42 17.58
CA GLU A 262 -7.15 4.14 16.28
C GLU A 262 -8.53 3.48 16.38
N GLY A 263 -9.04 3.24 17.59
CA GLY A 263 -10.36 2.66 17.80
C GLY A 263 -10.40 1.13 17.63
N GLU A 264 -9.26 0.44 17.63
CA GLU A 264 -9.18 -1.02 17.44
C GLU A 264 -9.80 -1.84 18.59
N HIS A 265 -10.12 -1.20 19.72
CA HIS A 265 -10.83 -1.82 20.83
C HIS A 265 -12.34 -1.91 20.62
N ARG A 266 -12.88 -1.20 19.62
CA ARG A 266 -14.31 -1.17 19.31
C ARG A 266 -14.65 -2.34 18.37
N PRO A 267 -15.83 -2.99 18.52
CA PRO A 267 -16.34 -3.92 17.51
C PRO A 267 -16.37 -3.27 16.11
N LEU A 268 -16.15 -4.04 15.04
CA LEU A 268 -16.13 -3.54 13.66
C LEU A 268 -17.48 -2.96 13.26
N ALA A 269 -18.57 -3.63 13.62
CA ALA A 269 -19.93 -3.17 13.38
C ALA A 269 -20.25 -1.80 14.01
N SER A 270 -19.53 -1.39 15.07
CA SER A 270 -19.72 -0.09 15.73
C SER A 270 -19.00 1.07 15.04
N GLY A 271 -18.28 0.79 13.95
CA GLY A 271 -17.54 1.79 13.19
C GLY A 271 -16.42 2.49 13.98
N ARG A 272 -15.77 3.45 13.31
CA ARG A 272 -14.68 4.25 13.90
C ARG A 272 -15.20 5.32 14.86
N TYR A 273 -16.32 5.95 14.52
CA TYR A 273 -16.89 7.08 15.28
C TYR A 273 -17.93 6.58 16.28
N PRO A 274 -18.03 7.19 17.48
CA PRO A 274 -18.92 6.73 18.55
C PRO A 274 -20.39 7.14 18.31
N MET A 275 -21.00 6.63 17.24
CA MET A 275 -22.38 6.93 16.83
C MET A 275 -23.43 6.40 17.82
N GLU A 276 -23.05 5.48 18.70
CA GLU A 276 -23.87 5.01 19.82
C GLU A 276 -24.11 6.08 20.89
N ARG A 277 -23.31 7.15 20.91
CA ARG A 277 -23.46 8.27 21.86
C ARG A 277 -24.39 9.37 21.37
N ILE A 278 -24.75 9.33 20.09
CA ILE A 278 -25.67 10.32 19.50
C ILE A 278 -27.10 9.94 19.90
N ARG A 279 -27.83 10.90 20.49
CA ARG A 279 -29.23 10.71 20.88
C ARG A 279 -30.04 10.28 19.65
N ARG A 280 -30.81 9.21 19.80
CA ARG A 280 -31.78 8.75 18.80
C ARG A 280 -33.16 9.30 19.16
N VAL A 281 -33.89 9.68 18.13
CA VAL A 281 -35.29 10.14 18.20
C VAL A 281 -36.05 9.40 17.12
N ASP A 282 -37.33 9.13 17.36
CA ASP A 282 -38.16 8.36 16.43
C ASP A 282 -38.60 9.18 15.22
N GLU A 283 -38.69 10.51 15.37
CA GLU A 283 -39.02 11.46 14.31
C GLU A 283 -37.81 12.33 13.95
N PRO A 284 -37.51 12.56 12.65
CA PRO A 284 -36.44 13.46 12.22
C PRO A 284 -36.65 14.90 12.72
N THR A 285 -35.57 15.58 13.08
CA THR A 285 -35.55 16.99 13.48
C THR A 285 -35.64 17.93 12.30
#